data_AF-A0A8K0NG57-F1
#
_entry.id   AF-A0A8K0NG57-F1
#
_cell.length_a   1.000
_cell.length_b   1.000
_cell.length_c   1.000
_cell.angle_alpha   90.00
_cell.angle_beta   90.00
_cell.angle_gamma   90.00
#
_symmetry.space_group_name_H-M   'P 1'
#
loop_
_entity.id
_entity.type
_entity.pdbx_description
1 polymer ?
#
loop_
_entity_poly.entity_id
_entity_poly.type
_entity_poly.pdbx_seq_one_letter_code
_entity_poly.pdbx_strand_id
1 'polypeptide(L)'
;MKDPFFVKPIPWLVQLAQPLCDRAGLPALPLHIHEMLLGALFYSVIFYPISPILSRILAPKHYARLSRNRRLNWDAHVVSMVQSLLINGLAIWVLMTDEERAAMTWEERIWGYTGGTSMIQGLAAGYFIWDLVVTSMNLHVFGLGTLAHAVAALLVFSFGF
;
A
#
# COMPACT_ATOMS: atom_id res chain seq x y z
N MET A 1 10.09 -14.50 9.92
CA MET A 1 11.31 -13.66 9.80
C MET A 1 11.13 -12.34 10.55
N LYS A 2 12.23 -11.67 10.93
CA LYS A 2 12.14 -10.27 11.38
C LYS A 2 11.71 -9.36 10.23
N ASP A 3 11.05 -8.25 10.58
CA ASP A 3 10.69 -7.24 9.60
C ASP A 3 11.94 -6.69 8.90
N PRO A 4 12.05 -6.85 7.56
CA PRO A 4 13.20 -6.42 6.80
C PRO A 4 13.09 -4.95 6.35
N PHE A 5 12.02 -4.24 6.68
CA PHE A 5 11.86 -2.84 6.31
C PHE A 5 13.01 -2.00 6.90
N PHE A 6 13.55 -1.12 6.07
CA PHE A 6 14.78 -0.38 6.39
C PHE A 6 14.55 0.73 7.42
N VAL A 7 13.31 1.18 7.59
CA VAL A 7 12.89 2.08 8.68
C VAL A 7 12.34 1.22 9.79
N LYS A 8 12.78 1.44 11.02
CA LYS A 8 12.23 0.73 12.18
C LYS A 8 10.94 1.38 12.68
N PRO A 9 10.08 0.64 13.40
CA PRO A 9 8.91 1.23 14.06
C PRO A 9 9.30 2.43 14.93
N ILE A 10 8.59 3.54 14.73
CA ILE A 10 8.88 4.81 15.40
C ILE A 10 8.19 4.81 16.78
N PRO A 11 8.92 4.80 17.92
CA PRO A 11 8.32 4.50 19.22
C PRO A 11 7.15 5.39 19.63
N TRP A 12 7.26 6.70 19.41
CA TRP A 12 6.18 7.63 19.77
C TRP A 12 4.94 7.44 18.88
N LEU A 13 5.12 7.03 17.62
CA LEU A 13 4.03 6.80 16.68
C LEU A 13 3.28 5.50 17.03
N VAL A 14 4.03 4.46 17.40
CA VAL A 14 3.48 3.21 17.94
C VAL A 14 2.64 3.53 19.18
N GLN A 15 3.21 4.26 20.15
CA GLN A 15 2.52 4.63 21.39
C GLN A 15 1.26 5.46 21.15
N LEU A 16 1.30 6.38 20.18
CA LEU A 16 0.16 7.21 19.80
C LEU A 16 -1.00 6.38 19.24
N ALA A 17 -0.69 5.36 18.43
CA ALA A 17 -1.70 4.57 17.74
C ALA A 17 -2.19 3.35 18.53
N GLN A 18 -1.38 2.81 19.44
CA GLN A 18 -1.67 1.61 20.21
C GLN A 18 -3.08 1.62 20.83
N PRO A 19 -3.54 2.68 21.52
CA PRO A 19 -4.85 2.66 22.19
C PRO A 19 -6.03 2.50 21.24
N LEU A 20 -5.92 3.04 20.02
CA LEU A 20 -6.97 2.91 19.00
C LEU A 20 -6.91 1.54 18.34
N CYS A 21 -5.71 1.03 18.06
CA CYS A 21 -5.52 -0.27 17.44
C CYS A 21 -5.95 -1.41 18.37
N ASP A 22 -5.65 -1.32 19.67
CA ASP A 22 -6.12 -2.28 20.67
C ASP A 22 -7.65 -2.33 20.74
N ARG A 23 -8.32 -1.17 20.69
CA ARG A 23 -9.80 -1.09 20.65
C ARG A 23 -10.39 -1.65 19.36
N ALA A 24 -9.68 -1.51 18.26
CA ALA A 24 -10.08 -2.03 16.96
C ALA A 24 -9.73 -3.52 16.78
N GLY A 25 -9.00 -4.13 17.71
CA GLY A 25 -8.53 -5.50 17.61
C GLY A 25 -7.40 -5.69 16.59
N LEU A 26 -6.57 -4.66 16.37
CA LEU A 26 -5.47 -4.64 15.38
C LEU A 26 -4.09 -4.54 16.06
N PRO A 27 -3.70 -5.51 16.90
CA PRO A 27 -2.54 -5.39 17.79
C PRO A 27 -1.19 -5.24 17.07
N ALA A 28 -1.04 -5.75 15.85
CA ALA A 28 0.20 -5.61 15.09
C ALA A 28 0.29 -4.30 14.28
N LEU A 29 -0.84 -3.64 14.02
CA LEU A 29 -0.90 -2.46 13.15
C LEU A 29 0.03 -1.32 13.64
N PRO A 30 0.10 -0.98 14.94
CA PRO A 30 0.96 0.09 15.43
C PRO A 30 2.43 -0.07 15.01
N LEU A 31 2.92 -1.30 14.92
CA LEU A 31 4.30 -1.59 14.52
C LEU A 31 4.55 -1.19 13.06
N HIS A 32 3.54 -1.25 12.20
CA HIS A 32 3.65 -1.07 10.75
C HIS A 32 3.05 0.26 10.22
N ILE A 33 2.52 1.14 11.09
CA ILE A 33 1.96 2.45 10.66
C ILE A 33 2.97 3.26 9.87
N HIS A 34 4.23 3.25 10.31
CA HIS A 34 5.28 3.99 9.62
C HIS A 34 5.47 3.51 8.17
N GLU A 35 5.38 2.20 7.90
CA GLU A 35 5.39 1.65 6.54
C GLU A 35 4.16 2.06 5.74
N MET A 36 2.97 2.06 6.36
CA MET A 36 1.73 2.50 5.70
C MET A 36 1.84 3.96 5.25
N LEU A 37 2.34 4.84 6.13
CA LEU A 37 2.54 6.25 5.83
C LEU A 37 3.63 6.48 4.77
N LEU A 38 4.76 5.78 4.89
CA LEU A 38 5.85 5.86 3.92
C LEU A 38 5.42 5.29 2.56
N GLY A 39 4.63 4.22 2.55
CA GLY A 39 4.02 3.65 1.35
C GLY A 39 3.07 4.65 0.68
N ALA A 40 2.15 5.26 1.42
CA ALA A 40 1.26 6.29 0.89
C ALA A 40 2.04 7.48 0.31
N LEU A 41 3.10 7.91 0.98
CA LEU A 41 4.00 8.95 0.47
C LEU A 41 4.73 8.50 -0.79
N PHE A 42 5.27 7.27 -0.82
CA PHE A 42 5.92 6.69 -1.99
C PHE A 42 4.99 6.71 -3.20
N TYR A 43 3.76 6.22 -3.07
CA TYR A 43 2.79 6.24 -4.16
C TYR A 43 2.36 7.65 -4.56
N SER A 44 2.34 8.61 -3.62
CA SER A 44 2.13 10.04 -3.94
C SER A 44 3.26 10.58 -4.81
N VAL A 45 4.51 10.24 -4.51
CA VAL A 45 5.68 10.61 -5.32
C VAL A 45 5.66 9.92 -6.69
N ILE A 46 5.16 8.69 -6.76
CA ILE A 46 4.94 8.03 -8.06
C ILE A 46 3.86 8.78 -8.87
N PHE A 47 2.74 9.14 -8.23
CA PHE A 47 1.60 9.75 -8.89
C PHE A 47 1.86 11.17 -9.39
N TYR A 48 2.40 12.06 -8.54
CA TYR A 48 2.44 13.49 -8.84
C TYR A 48 3.61 13.90 -9.75
N PRO A 49 4.88 13.61 -9.42
CA PRO A 49 5.99 13.91 -10.32
C PRO A 49 6.34 12.76 -11.25
N ILE A 50 6.52 11.52 -10.76
CA ILE A 50 7.21 10.49 -11.53
C ILE A 50 6.37 10.01 -12.73
N SER A 51 5.10 9.66 -12.52
CA SER A 51 4.24 9.16 -13.60
C SER A 51 4.06 10.20 -14.72
N PRO A 52 3.75 11.48 -14.44
CA PRO A 52 3.67 12.48 -15.50
C PRO A 52 4.99 12.72 -16.24
N ILE A 53 6.13 12.68 -15.54
CA ILE A 53 7.45 12.85 -16.16
C ILE A 53 7.76 11.67 -17.08
N LEU A 54 7.69 10.45 -16.55
CA LEU A 54 8.00 9.24 -17.31
C LEU A 54 7.01 9.03 -18.45
N SER A 55 5.72 9.27 -18.24
CA SER A 55 4.70 9.11 -19.28
C SER A 55 4.88 10.10 -20.43
N ARG A 56 5.37 11.32 -20.17
CA ARG A 56 5.76 12.28 -21.24
C ARG A 56 6.98 11.81 -22.03
N ILE A 57 7.94 11.15 -21.38
CA ILE A 57 9.16 10.65 -22.03
C ILE A 57 8.87 9.38 -22.85
N LEU A 58 8.15 8.43 -22.25
CA LEU A 58 7.90 7.10 -22.82
C LEU A 58 6.73 7.11 -23.82
N ALA A 59 5.71 7.94 -23.59
CA ALA A 59 4.51 8.01 -24.43
C ALA A 59 4.16 9.45 -24.86
N PRO A 60 5.10 10.24 -25.41
CA PRO A 60 4.92 11.68 -25.67
C PRO A 60 3.72 11.96 -26.58
N LYS A 61 3.52 11.14 -27.62
CA LYS A 61 2.45 11.32 -28.61
C LYS A 61 1.06 11.00 -28.06
N HIS A 62 0.96 10.18 -27.00
CA HIS A 62 -0.29 9.78 -26.38
C HIS A 62 -0.59 10.61 -25.14
N TYR A 63 0.27 10.55 -24.12
CA TYR A 63 0.02 11.16 -22.82
C TYR A 63 -0.15 12.69 -22.91
N ALA A 64 0.62 13.37 -23.77
CA ALA A 64 0.51 14.83 -23.92
C ALA A 64 -0.84 15.28 -24.50
N ARG A 65 -1.54 14.42 -25.25
CA ARG A 65 -2.84 14.70 -25.87
C ARG A 65 -4.03 14.38 -24.96
N LEU A 66 -3.79 13.74 -23.82
CA LEU A 66 -4.86 13.40 -22.87
C LEU A 66 -5.39 14.67 -22.18
N SER A 67 -6.70 14.68 -21.95
CA SER A 67 -7.34 15.67 -21.09
C SER A 67 -6.86 15.50 -19.64
N ARG A 68 -7.01 16.53 -18.80
CA ARG A 68 -6.60 16.48 -17.39
C ARG A 68 -7.14 15.25 -16.66
N ASN A 69 -8.43 14.95 -16.81
CA ASN A 69 -9.07 13.81 -16.15
C ASN A 69 -8.51 12.47 -16.65
N ARG A 70 -8.25 12.35 -17.95
CA ARG A 70 -7.63 11.15 -18.52
C ARG A 70 -6.17 10.98 -18.10
N ARG A 71 -5.43 12.07 -17.89
CA ARG A 71 -4.07 12.01 -17.31
C ARG A 71 -4.12 11.54 -15.86
N LEU A 72 -5.00 12.09 -15.03
CA LEU A 72 -5.16 11.63 -13.65
C LEU A 72 -5.49 10.13 -13.58
N ASN A 73 -6.40 9.67 -14.44
CA ASN A 73 -6.75 8.26 -14.52
C ASN A 73 -5.55 7.41 -15.02
N TRP A 74 -4.83 7.87 -16.04
CA TRP A 74 -3.61 7.22 -16.52
C TRP A 74 -2.54 7.11 -15.43
N ASP A 75 -2.25 8.21 -14.74
CA ASP A 75 -1.23 8.26 -13.70
C ASP A 75 -1.60 7.35 -12.52
N ALA A 76 -2.89 7.22 -12.21
CA ALA A 76 -3.36 6.26 -11.20
C ALA A 76 -3.08 4.81 -11.62
N HIS A 77 -3.31 4.46 -12.89
CA HIS A 77 -2.97 3.12 -13.40
C HIS A 77 -1.46 2.83 -13.36
N VAL A 78 -0.61 3.85 -13.59
CA VAL A 78 0.85 3.70 -13.43
C VAL A 78 1.19 3.38 -11.96
N VAL A 79 0.57 4.06 -11.00
CA VAL A 79 0.76 3.76 -9.57
C VAL A 79 0.30 2.34 -9.24
N SER A 80 -0.87 1.90 -9.73
CA SER A 80 -1.36 0.52 -9.53
C SER A 80 -0.41 -0.51 -10.14
N MET A 81 0.17 -0.23 -11.32
CA MET A 81 1.19 -1.11 -11.93
C MET A 81 2.43 -1.21 -11.02
N VAL A 82 2.96 -0.08 -10.54
CA VAL A 82 4.11 -0.07 -9.62
C VAL A 82 3.79 -0.83 -8.34
N GLN A 83 2.62 -0.60 -7.74
CA GLN A 83 2.19 -1.31 -6.53
C GLN A 83 2.10 -2.81 -6.76
N SER A 84 1.46 -3.25 -7.85
CA SER A 84 1.28 -4.67 -8.13
C SER A 84 2.63 -5.36 -8.34
N LEU A 85 3.56 -4.76 -9.08
CA LEU A 85 4.91 -5.29 -9.26
C LEU A 85 5.67 -5.36 -7.94
N LEU A 86 5.60 -4.31 -7.12
CA LEU A 86 6.27 -4.24 -5.82
C LEU A 86 5.75 -5.33 -4.86
N ILE A 87 4.43 -5.38 -4.64
CA ILE A 87 3.83 -6.30 -3.67
C ILE A 87 3.96 -7.76 -4.12
N ASN A 88 3.79 -8.06 -5.41
CA ASN A 88 4.02 -9.43 -5.89
C ASN A 88 5.49 -9.83 -5.82
N GLY A 89 6.42 -8.92 -6.14
CA GLY A 89 7.85 -9.18 -6.01
C GLY A 89 8.26 -9.47 -4.56
N LEU A 90 7.78 -8.66 -3.61
CA LEU A 90 8.01 -8.88 -2.19
C LEU A 90 7.35 -10.16 -1.68
N ALA A 91 6.14 -10.49 -2.13
CA ALA A 91 5.45 -11.72 -1.77
C ALA A 91 6.22 -12.96 -2.23
N ILE A 92 6.73 -12.97 -3.47
CA ILE A 92 7.59 -14.04 -3.98
C ILE A 92 8.87 -14.14 -3.14
N TRP A 93 9.49 -13.00 -2.83
CA TRP A 93 10.69 -12.97 -2.01
C TRP A 93 10.45 -13.55 -0.60
N VAL A 94 9.40 -13.11 0.12
CA VAL A 94 9.01 -13.65 1.43
C VAL A 94 8.68 -15.14 1.36
N LEU A 95 8.01 -15.60 0.29
CA LEU A 95 7.77 -17.03 0.07
C LEU A 95 9.06 -17.85 -0.03
N MET A 96 10.15 -17.25 -0.54
CA MET A 96 11.43 -17.93 -0.72
C MET A 96 12.36 -17.81 0.50
N THR A 97 12.26 -16.74 1.29
CA THR A 97 13.24 -16.43 2.33
C THR A 97 12.72 -16.49 3.76
N ASP A 98 11.40 -16.49 3.98
CA ASP A 98 10.84 -16.55 5.33
C ASP A 98 10.70 -17.99 5.82
N GLU A 99 11.75 -18.50 6.46
CA GLU A 99 11.76 -19.84 7.05
C GLU A 99 10.71 -20.02 8.16
N GLU A 100 10.37 -18.96 8.89
CA GLU A 100 9.36 -19.01 9.95
C GLU A 100 7.98 -19.26 9.33
N ARG A 101 7.61 -18.47 8.31
CA ARG A 101 6.40 -18.69 7.51
C ARG A 101 6.42 -20.06 6.81
N ALA A 102 7.58 -20.51 6.33
CA ALA A 102 7.71 -21.80 5.68
C ALA A 102 7.42 -22.96 6.65
N ALA A 103 7.86 -22.84 7.91
CA ALA A 103 7.63 -23.82 8.97
C ALA A 103 6.18 -23.82 9.51
N MET A 104 5.41 -22.75 9.30
CA MET A 104 4.03 -22.63 9.77
C MET A 104 3.07 -23.64 9.12
N THR A 105 2.07 -24.10 9.88
CA THR A 105 0.90 -24.83 9.36
C THR A 105 0.03 -23.93 8.47
N TRP A 106 -0.99 -24.50 7.83
CA TRP A 106 -1.90 -23.68 7.00
C TRP A 106 -2.70 -22.69 7.86
N GLU A 107 -3.10 -23.05 9.08
CA GLU A 107 -3.77 -22.15 10.03
C GLU A 107 -2.84 -21.01 10.43
N GLU A 108 -1.60 -21.33 10.81
CA GLU A 108 -0.60 -20.34 11.19
C GLU A 108 -0.23 -19.41 10.03
N ARG A 109 -0.30 -19.87 8.78
CA ARG A 109 -0.11 -19.00 7.61
C ARG A 109 -1.27 -18.04 7.35
N ILE A 110 -2.47 -18.34 7.86
CA ILE A 110 -3.65 -17.47 7.74
C ILE A 110 -3.71 -16.49 8.90
N TRP A 111 -3.46 -16.95 10.12
CA TRP A 111 -3.67 -16.19 11.36
C TRP A 111 -2.38 -15.71 12.04
N GLY A 112 -1.25 -16.26 11.65
CA GLY A 112 0.04 -15.98 12.26
C GLY A 112 0.66 -14.68 11.75
N TYR A 113 1.64 -14.23 12.53
CA TYR A 113 2.35 -12.99 12.30
C TYR A 113 3.82 -13.29 11.99
N THR A 114 4.34 -12.66 10.95
CA THR A 114 5.79 -12.50 10.75
C THR A 114 6.06 -11.07 10.31
N GLY A 115 7.25 -10.55 10.61
CA GLY A 115 7.60 -9.20 10.20
C GLY A 115 7.59 -9.04 8.67
N GLY A 116 8.00 -10.06 7.91
CA GLY A 116 7.99 -10.02 6.44
C GLY A 116 6.58 -9.98 5.84
N THR A 117 5.68 -10.83 6.32
CA THR A 117 4.28 -10.85 5.83
C THR A 117 3.55 -9.56 6.20
N SER A 118 3.73 -9.06 7.41
CA SER A 118 3.08 -7.84 7.88
C SER A 118 3.68 -6.57 7.25
N MET A 119 4.97 -6.57 6.89
CA MET A 119 5.56 -5.50 6.08
C MET A 119 4.88 -5.40 4.71
N ILE A 120 4.69 -6.52 4.01
CA ILE A 120 4.00 -6.53 2.72
C ILE A 120 2.58 -5.96 2.86
N GLN A 121 1.88 -6.38 3.91
CA GLN A 121 0.55 -5.87 4.21
C GLN A 121 0.54 -4.38 4.54
N GLY A 122 1.51 -3.87 5.31
CA GLY A 122 1.65 -2.45 5.63
C GLY A 122 1.89 -1.60 4.38
N LEU A 123 2.77 -2.06 3.48
CA LEU A 123 3.02 -1.41 2.20
C LEU A 123 1.79 -1.44 1.27
N ALA A 124 1.01 -2.53 1.29
CA ALA A 124 -0.24 -2.63 0.53
C ALA A 124 -1.34 -1.73 1.13
N ALA A 125 -1.49 -1.69 2.44
CA ALA A 125 -2.42 -0.77 3.11
C ALA A 125 -2.04 0.69 2.83
N GLY A 126 -0.75 1.03 2.80
CA GLY A 126 -0.25 2.35 2.38
C GLY A 126 -0.68 2.75 0.97
N TYR A 127 -0.73 1.81 0.02
CA TYR A 127 -1.33 2.06 -1.30
C TYR A 127 -2.81 2.41 -1.21
N PHE A 128 -3.60 1.68 -0.42
CA PHE A 128 -5.02 1.96 -0.30
C PHE A 128 -5.35 3.21 0.51
N ILE A 129 -4.46 3.65 1.40
CA ILE A 129 -4.53 5.00 1.98
C ILE A 129 -4.38 6.05 0.88
N TRP A 130 -3.35 5.91 0.04
CA TRP A 130 -3.13 6.80 -1.09
C TRP A 130 -4.33 6.79 -2.07
N ASP A 131 -4.83 5.61 -2.42
CA ASP A 131 -5.97 5.45 -3.34
C ASP A 131 -7.22 6.10 -2.77
N LEU A 132 -7.52 5.89 -1.48
CA LEU A 132 -8.64 6.53 -0.80
C LEU A 132 -8.54 8.06 -0.86
N VAL A 133 -7.37 8.62 -0.57
CA VAL A 133 -7.14 10.07 -0.62
C VAL A 133 -7.29 10.61 -2.05
N VAL A 134 -6.59 10.03 -3.02
CA VAL A 134 -6.61 10.51 -4.42
C VAL A 134 -7.98 10.35 -5.04
N THR A 135 -8.65 9.22 -4.81
CA THR A 135 -10.00 8.96 -5.30
C THR A 135 -11.01 9.91 -4.67
N SER A 136 -10.93 10.17 -3.36
CA SER A 136 -11.80 11.14 -2.68
C SER A 136 -11.62 12.56 -3.23
N MET A 137 -10.38 13.00 -3.43
CA MET A 137 -10.08 14.33 -3.96
C MET A 137 -10.49 14.51 -5.43
N ASN A 138 -10.61 13.41 -6.18
CA ASN A 138 -10.91 13.42 -7.61
C ASN A 138 -12.16 12.58 -7.91
N LEU A 139 -13.18 12.65 -7.04
CA LEU A 139 -14.38 11.84 -7.15
C LEU A 139 -15.12 12.01 -8.49
N HIS A 140 -15.06 13.20 -9.08
CA HIS A 140 -15.62 13.50 -10.40
C HIS A 140 -14.89 12.78 -11.55
N VAL A 141 -13.68 12.28 -11.33
CA VAL A 141 -12.89 11.50 -12.30
C VAL A 141 -13.07 10.00 -12.07
N PHE A 142 -12.98 9.55 -10.81
CA PHE A 142 -12.93 8.13 -10.46
C PHE A 142 -14.30 7.52 -10.12
N GLY A 143 -15.26 8.34 -9.68
CA GLY A 143 -16.61 7.92 -9.34
C GLY A 143 -16.75 7.19 -8.00
N LEU A 144 -18.00 7.02 -7.57
CA LEU A 144 -18.35 6.40 -6.28
C LEU A 144 -17.96 4.91 -6.19
N GLY A 145 -17.96 4.19 -7.32
CA GLY A 145 -17.56 2.78 -7.34
C GLY A 145 -16.10 2.59 -6.93
N THR A 146 -15.20 3.41 -7.48
CA THR A 146 -13.78 3.40 -7.13
C THR A 146 -13.56 3.85 -5.67
N LEU A 147 -14.36 4.81 -5.18
CA LEU A 147 -14.29 5.21 -3.77
C LEU A 147 -14.67 4.06 -2.84
N ALA A 148 -15.76 3.34 -3.14
CA ALA A 148 -16.17 2.17 -2.38
C ALA A 148 -15.11 1.06 -2.40
N HIS A 149 -14.46 0.85 -3.56
CA HIS A 149 -13.31 -0.05 -3.69
C HIS A 149 -12.16 0.35 -2.76
N ALA A 150 -11.74 1.62 -2.78
CA ALA A 150 -10.64 2.11 -1.96
C ALA A 150 -10.89 1.92 -0.46
N VAL A 151 -12.13 2.20 -0.01
CA VAL A 151 -12.54 1.96 1.39
C VAL A 151 -12.50 0.47 1.72
N ALA A 152 -13.13 -0.37 0.91
CA ALA A 152 -13.20 -1.81 1.15
C ALA A 152 -11.81 -2.44 1.18
N ALA A 153 -10.96 -2.08 0.23
CA ALA A 153 -9.60 -2.60 0.15
C ALA A 153 -8.74 -2.13 1.33
N LEU A 154 -8.81 -0.85 1.72
CA LEU A 154 -8.09 -0.37 2.91
C LEU A 154 -8.50 -1.16 4.17
N LEU A 155 -9.79 -1.45 4.34
CA LEU A 155 -10.28 -2.24 5.48
C LEU A 155 -9.73 -3.67 5.44
N VAL A 156 -9.83 -4.35 4.29
CA VAL A 156 -9.34 -5.74 4.15
C VAL A 156 -7.84 -5.84 4.44
N PHE A 157 -7.03 -4.91 3.92
CA PHE A 157 -5.59 -4.90 4.21
C PHE A 157 -5.25 -4.45 5.64
N SER A 158 -6.15 -3.74 6.32
CA SER A 158 -5.97 -3.37 7.73
C SER A 158 -6.35 -4.50 8.69
N PHE A 159 -7.32 -5.36 8.33
CA PHE A 159 -7.79 -6.46 9.18
C PHE A 159 -6.81 -7.62 9.34
N GLY A 160 -5.73 -7.68 8.57
CA GLY A 160 -4.70 -8.69 8.76
C GLY A 160 -3.68 -8.34 9.86
N PHE A 161 -3.91 -7.29 10.64
CA PHE A 161 -3.04 -6.83 11.74
C PHE A 161 -3.66 -7.10 13.10
#